data_AF-A0A954KTA3-F1
#
_entry.id   AF-A0A954KTA3-F1
#
_cell.length_a   1.000
_cell.length_b   1.000
_cell.length_c   1.000
_cell.angle_alpha   90.00
_cell.angle_beta   90.00
_cell.angle_gamma   90.00
#
_symmetry.space_group_name_H-M   'P 1'
#
loop_
_entity.id
_entity.type
_entity.pdbx_description
1 polymer ?
#
loop_
_entity_poly.entity_id
_entity_poly.type
_entity_poly.pdbx_seq_one_letter_code
_entity_poly.pdbx_strand_id
1 'polypeptide(L)'
;MRHLSLILLCSLCLSVGYWGGLFHQNSSTSNWGTKPSYAAQEQLSQEAANALMESSDWVARIADQVMPSVVHIESVWKSSRSGKVIASETGSGVIVEFGDEGTKYVVTNRHVIRNAQPKDIVIQLQDGRQVHPAQKWDDEKTDVAVMRLPVTDV
;
A
#
# COMPACT_ATOMS: atom_id res chain seq x y z
N MET A 1 30.59 30.84 75.50
CA MET A 1 30.77 29.63 74.66
C MET A 1 29.46 29.04 74.12
N ARG A 2 28.32 29.10 74.83
CA ARG A 2 27.04 28.49 74.39
C ARG A 2 26.39 29.11 73.13
N HIS A 3 26.64 30.38 72.85
CA HIS A 3 26.10 31.07 71.66
C HIS A 3 26.93 30.83 70.39
N LEU A 4 28.24 30.54 70.54
CA LEU A 4 29.14 30.32 69.41
C LEU A 4 28.84 28.99 68.70
N SER A 5 28.52 27.94 69.46
CA SER A 5 28.12 26.64 68.94
C SER A 5 26.78 26.67 68.18
N LEU A 6 25.84 27.53 68.60
CA LEU A 6 24.52 27.65 67.95
C LEU A 6 24.63 28.32 66.56
N ILE A 7 25.48 29.34 66.46
CA ILE A 7 25.74 30.06 65.20
C ILE A 7 26.44 29.15 64.19
N LEU A 8 27.42 28.36 64.66
CA LEU A 8 28.16 27.43 63.80
C LEU A 8 27.25 26.31 63.25
N LEU A 9 26.34 25.78 64.08
CA LEU A 9 25.37 24.77 63.66
C LEU A 9 24.38 25.32 62.62
N CYS A 10 23.89 26.56 62.79
CA CYS A 10 23.02 27.20 61.82
C CYS A 10 23.71 27.44 60.48
N SER A 11 24.98 27.87 60.49
CA SER A 11 25.75 28.09 59.26
C SER A 11 25.99 26.80 58.46
N LEU A 12 26.21 25.68 59.17
CA LEU A 12 26.40 24.36 58.55
C LEU A 12 25.09 23.88 57.87
N CYS A 13 23.96 23.98 58.55
CA CYS A 13 22.65 23.58 58.00
C CYS A 13 22.27 24.38 56.74
N LEU A 14 22.55 25.68 56.73
CA LEU A 14 22.25 26.53 55.57
C LEU A 14 23.13 26.19 54.36
N SER A 15 24.41 25.84 54.60
CA SER A 15 25.31 25.44 53.51
C SER A 15 24.93 24.09 52.88
N VAL A 16 24.54 23.10 53.69
CA VAL A 16 24.10 21.78 53.20
C VAL A 16 22.82 21.89 52.37
N GLY A 17 21.88 22.74 52.80
CA GLY A 17 20.66 23.01 52.03
C GLY A 17 20.94 23.69 50.68
N TYR A 18 21.85 24.68 50.66
CA TYR A 18 22.22 25.40 49.44
C TYR A 18 22.90 24.49 48.40
N TRP A 19 23.86 23.66 48.83
CA TRP A 19 24.51 22.71 47.93
C TRP A 19 23.56 21.57 47.50
N GLY A 20 22.75 21.03 48.40
CA GLY A 20 21.75 20.00 48.06
C GLY A 20 20.72 20.46 47.02
N GLY A 21 20.29 21.73 47.08
CA GLY A 21 19.37 22.32 46.10
C GLY A 21 19.99 22.45 44.69
N LEU A 22 21.28 22.78 44.60
CA LEU A 22 21.98 22.90 43.31
C LEU A 22 22.26 21.53 42.66
N PHE A 23 22.56 20.49 43.45
CA PHE A 23 22.76 19.14 42.90
C PHE A 23 21.46 18.50 42.39
N HIS A 24 20.29 18.85 42.96
CA HIS A 24 19.00 18.27 42.57
C HIS A 24 18.39 18.87 41.30
N GLN A 25 18.84 20.06 40.86
CA GLN A 25 18.46 20.61 39.55
C GLN A 25 19.04 19.83 38.37
N ASN A 26 20.07 18.99 38.59
CA ASN A 26 20.72 18.21 37.54
C ASN A 26 20.17 16.77 37.42
N SER A 27 19.29 16.33 38.31
CA SER A 27 18.59 15.05 38.17
C SER A 27 17.33 15.25 37.34
N SER A 28 17.46 14.92 36.05
CA SER A 28 16.39 14.78 35.05
C SER A 28 15.00 14.54 35.67
N THR A 29 14.16 15.56 35.63
CA THR A 29 12.72 15.44 35.92
C THR A 29 12.11 14.55 34.84
N SER A 30 11.94 13.27 35.13
CA SER A 30 11.10 12.39 34.30
C SER A 30 9.64 12.78 34.56
N ASN A 31 9.10 13.62 33.67
CA ASN A 31 7.72 14.10 33.72
C ASN A 31 6.73 13.01 33.30
N TRP A 32 6.41 12.09 34.20
CA TRP A 32 5.28 11.18 34.06
C TRP A 32 3.98 11.89 34.42
N GLY A 33 3.30 12.47 33.41
CA GLY A 33 1.94 13.00 33.57
C GLY A 33 1.65 14.38 32.98
N THR A 34 2.63 15.08 32.41
CA THR A 34 2.36 16.34 31.70
C THR A 34 1.82 16.02 30.31
N LYS A 35 0.57 16.42 30.03
CA LYS A 35 0.03 16.33 28.67
C LYS A 35 0.91 17.19 27.75
N PRO A 36 1.28 16.70 26.55
CA PRO A 36 2.09 17.48 25.61
C PRO A 36 1.42 18.84 25.36
N SER A 37 2.24 19.88 25.17
CA SER A 37 1.72 21.19 24.82
C SER A 37 0.95 21.13 23.49
N TYR A 38 -0.02 22.02 23.29
CA TYR A 38 -0.77 22.08 22.03
C TYR A 38 0.16 22.17 20.80
N ALA A 39 1.26 22.92 20.90
CA ALA A 39 2.28 23.01 19.86
C ALA A 39 3.00 21.68 19.59
N ALA A 40 3.36 20.92 20.65
CA ALA A 40 3.97 19.60 20.49
C ALA A 40 2.98 18.58 19.87
N GLN A 41 1.69 18.69 20.21
CA GLN A 41 0.66 17.83 19.64
C GLN A 41 0.36 18.17 18.18
N GLU A 42 0.42 19.45 17.80
CA GLU A 42 0.29 19.91 16.42
C GLU A 42 1.47 19.44 15.55
N GLN A 43 2.71 19.52 16.06
CA GLN A 43 3.91 18.98 15.39
C GLN A 43 3.80 17.47 15.11
N LEU A 44 3.36 16.68 16.11
CA LEU A 44 3.16 15.24 15.94
C LEU A 44 2.06 14.94 14.90
N SER A 45 0.98 15.74 14.88
CA SER A 45 -0.06 15.59 13.86
C SER A 45 0.41 15.96 12.46
N GLN A 46 1.25 16.99 12.33
CA GLN A 46 1.88 17.40 11.08
C GLN A 46 2.82 16.32 10.55
N GLU A 47 3.63 15.73 11.43
CA GLU A 47 4.54 14.64 11.09
C GLU A 47 3.77 13.39 10.63
N ALA A 48 2.69 13.03 11.32
CA ALA A 48 1.80 11.94 10.91
C ALA A 48 1.13 12.22 9.55
N ALA A 49 0.69 13.46 9.31
CA ALA A 49 0.11 13.87 8.02
C ALA A 49 1.14 13.80 6.89
N ASN A 50 2.38 14.25 7.14
CA ASN A 50 3.47 14.19 6.18
C ASN A 50 3.83 12.74 5.83
N ALA A 51 3.92 11.85 6.84
CA ALA A 51 4.19 10.43 6.62
C ALA A 51 3.09 9.75 5.80
N LEU A 52 1.82 10.12 6.02
CA LEU A 52 0.69 9.64 5.23
C LEU A 52 0.75 10.14 3.79
N MET A 53 1.09 11.42 3.58
CA MET A 53 1.28 11.98 2.25
C MET A 53 2.41 11.28 1.50
N GLU A 54 3.56 11.08 2.13
CA GLU A 54 4.68 10.34 1.54
C GLU A 54 4.30 8.90 1.16
N SER A 55 3.60 8.21 2.05
CA SER A 55 3.10 6.85 1.77
C SER A 55 2.11 6.84 0.60
N SER A 56 1.25 7.86 0.50
CA SER A 56 0.28 8.00 -0.58
C SER A 56 0.97 8.25 -1.92
N ASP A 57 2.02 9.07 -1.94
CA ASP A 57 2.85 9.31 -3.12
C ASP A 57 3.52 8.03 -3.61
N TRP A 58 4.00 7.18 -2.70
CA TRP A 58 4.57 5.88 -3.08
C TRP A 58 3.54 4.95 -3.71
N VAL A 59 2.34 4.87 -3.14
CA VAL A 59 1.24 4.08 -3.71
C VAL A 59 0.85 4.60 -5.11
N ALA A 60 0.75 5.92 -5.27
CA ALA A 60 0.43 6.54 -6.56
C ALA A 60 1.50 6.21 -7.62
N ARG A 61 2.79 6.33 -7.28
CA ARG A 61 3.89 6.00 -8.20
C ARG A 61 3.88 4.53 -8.63
N ILE A 62 3.63 3.62 -7.68
CA ILE A 62 3.54 2.19 -7.99
C ILE A 62 2.34 1.95 -8.91
N ALA A 63 1.19 2.54 -8.61
CA ALA A 63 0.00 2.45 -9.45
C ALA A 63 0.30 2.93 -10.88
N ASP A 64 0.86 4.14 -11.05
CA ASP A 64 1.21 4.68 -12.36
C ASP A 64 2.14 3.76 -13.15
N GLN A 65 3.07 3.09 -12.47
CA GLN A 65 4.02 2.17 -13.11
C GLN A 65 3.37 0.84 -13.54
N VAL A 66 2.42 0.30 -12.77
CA VAL A 66 1.83 -1.03 -13.05
C VAL A 66 0.56 -0.96 -13.88
N MET A 67 -0.18 0.14 -13.84
CA MET A 67 -1.48 0.29 -14.51
C MET A 67 -1.44 0.01 -16.02
N PRO A 68 -0.41 0.36 -16.80
CA PRO A 68 -0.34 0.00 -18.22
C PRO A 68 -0.38 -1.51 -18.50
N SER A 69 0.04 -2.34 -17.54
CA SER A 69 -0.02 -3.80 -17.67
C SER A 69 -1.38 -4.39 -17.31
N VAL A 70 -2.29 -3.63 -16.69
CA VAL A 70 -3.58 -4.12 -16.23
C VAL A 70 -4.63 -3.95 -17.33
N VAL A 71 -5.43 -4.99 -17.56
CA VAL A 71 -6.49 -4.99 -18.56
C VAL A 71 -7.84 -5.32 -17.95
N HIS A 72 -8.90 -4.77 -18.54
CA HIS A 72 -10.27 -5.16 -18.24
C HIS A 72 -10.72 -6.26 -19.21
N ILE A 73 -11.43 -7.26 -18.71
CA ILE A 73 -11.84 -8.44 -19.47
C ILE A 73 -13.35 -8.59 -19.36
N GLU A 74 -14.02 -8.71 -20.49
CA GLU A 74 -15.42 -9.10 -20.59
C GLU A 74 -15.53 -10.37 -21.41
N SER A 75 -16.26 -11.35 -20.91
CA SER A 75 -16.49 -12.61 -21.61
C SER A 75 -17.98 -12.89 -21.72
N VAL A 76 -18.39 -13.42 -22.87
CA VAL A 76 -19.79 -13.77 -23.15
C VAL A 76 -19.89 -15.26 -23.42
N TRP A 77 -20.75 -15.93 -22.65
CA TRP A 77 -20.99 -17.35 -22.79
C TRP A 77 -22.16 -17.56 -23.74
N LYS A 78 -21.89 -18.20 -24.88
CA LYS A 78 -22.90 -18.51 -25.89
C LYS A 78 -23.23 -19.99 -25.87
N SER A 79 -24.52 -20.31 -26.00
CA SER A 79 -24.96 -21.69 -26.17
C SER A 79 -24.38 -22.26 -27.46
N SER A 80 -23.68 -23.39 -27.37
CA SER A 80 -23.16 -24.09 -28.55
C SER A 80 -24.28 -24.49 -29.53
N ARG A 81 -25.49 -24.74 -29.04
CA ARG A 81 -26.63 -25.18 -29.86
C ARG A 81 -27.40 -24.04 -30.53
N SER A 82 -27.59 -22.91 -29.85
CA SER A 82 -28.46 -21.82 -30.32
C SER A 82 -27.74 -20.50 -30.61
N GLY A 83 -26.46 -20.38 -30.22
CA GLY A 83 -25.70 -19.12 -30.29
C GLY A 83 -26.19 -18.03 -29.33
N LYS A 84 -27.26 -18.27 -28.57
CA LYS A 84 -27.83 -17.32 -27.62
C LYS A 84 -26.86 -17.10 -26.44
N VAL A 85 -26.74 -15.85 -26.01
CA VAL A 85 -26.03 -15.48 -24.79
C VAL A 85 -26.74 -16.11 -23.58
N ILE A 86 -26.00 -16.91 -22.81
CA ILE A 86 -26.46 -17.57 -21.60
C ILE A 86 -26.05 -16.75 -20.37
N ALA A 87 -24.82 -16.25 -20.37
CA ALA A 87 -24.25 -15.46 -19.30
C ALA A 87 -23.12 -14.58 -19.83
N SER A 88 -22.68 -13.65 -19.00
CA SER A 88 -21.49 -12.84 -19.21
C SER A 88 -20.72 -12.73 -17.90
N GLU A 89 -19.40 -12.69 -17.98
CA GLU A 89 -18.54 -12.42 -16.84
C GLU A 89 -17.58 -11.27 -17.14
N THR A 90 -17.13 -10.62 -16.06
CA THR A 90 -16.24 -9.48 -16.11
C THR A 90 -15.15 -9.68 -15.08
N GLY A 91 -13.92 -9.28 -15.42
CA GLY A 91 -12.79 -9.37 -14.53
C GLY A 91 -11.62 -8.54 -15.02
N SER A 92 -10.48 -8.72 -14.36
CA SER A 92 -9.23 -8.06 -14.72
C SER A 92 -8.17 -9.10 -15.06
N GLY A 93 -7.20 -8.69 -15.85
CA GLY A 93 -6.00 -9.47 -16.09
C GLY A 93 -4.75 -8.61 -16.09
N VAL A 94 -3.61 -9.26 -16.18
CA VAL A 94 -2.30 -8.60 -16.27
C VAL A 94 -1.58 -9.09 -17.51
N ILE A 95 -0.98 -8.16 -18.24
CA ILE A 95 -0.16 -8.44 -19.40
C ILE A 95 1.22 -8.90 -18.94
N VAL A 96 1.66 -10.03 -19.47
CA VAL A 96 3.00 -10.58 -19.27
C VAL A 96 3.65 -10.82 -20.61
N GLU A 97 4.95 -10.67 -20.66
CA GLU A 97 5.77 -11.00 -21.82
C GLU A 97 6.45 -12.34 -21.58
N PHE A 98 6.40 -13.24 -22.56
CA PHE A 98 7.01 -14.56 -22.44
C PHE A 98 7.58 -15.05 -23.77
N GLY A 99 8.74 -15.71 -23.69
CA GLY A 99 9.49 -16.24 -24.83
C GLY A 99 10.41 -15.20 -25.48
N ASP A 100 11.30 -15.67 -26.37
CA ASP A 100 12.37 -14.86 -26.98
C ASP A 100 11.85 -13.81 -27.97
N GLU A 101 10.61 -13.95 -28.45
CA GLU A 101 9.95 -13.04 -29.40
C GLU A 101 9.17 -11.89 -28.73
N GLY A 102 9.17 -11.83 -27.39
CA GLY A 102 8.47 -10.79 -26.65
C GLY A 102 6.94 -10.81 -26.80
N THR A 103 6.38 -12.01 -27.05
CA THR A 103 4.95 -12.22 -27.22
C THR A 103 4.20 -11.84 -25.95
N LYS A 104 3.10 -11.10 -26.11
CA LYS A 104 2.25 -10.65 -25.02
C LYS A 104 1.15 -11.66 -24.71
N TYR A 105 0.97 -11.91 -23.42
CA TYR A 105 -0.08 -12.75 -22.88
C TYR A 105 -0.84 -11.99 -21.79
N VAL A 106 -2.10 -12.33 -21.58
CA VAL A 106 -2.88 -11.88 -20.43
C VAL A 106 -3.09 -13.05 -19.49
N VAL A 107 -2.73 -12.88 -18.22
CA VAL A 107 -3.01 -13.82 -17.13
C VAL A 107 -4.23 -13.32 -16.36
N THR A 108 -5.18 -14.21 -16.09
CA THR A 108 -6.42 -13.92 -15.36
C THR A 108 -6.88 -15.18 -14.63
N ASN A 109 -7.95 -15.06 -13.85
CA ASN A 109 -8.67 -16.23 -13.37
C ASN A 109 -9.38 -16.97 -14.51
N ARG A 110 -9.42 -18.29 -14.44
CA ARG A 110 -10.17 -19.13 -15.38
C ARG A 110 -11.65 -18.79 -15.36
N HIS A 111 -12.23 -18.58 -14.17
CA HIS A 111 -13.66 -18.31 -14.07
C HIS A 111 -14.08 -17.17 -15.01
N VAL A 112 -13.31 -16.07 -15.06
CA VAL A 112 -13.58 -14.88 -15.90
C VAL A 112 -13.77 -15.22 -17.38
N ILE A 113 -13.06 -16.23 -17.91
CA ILE A 113 -13.09 -16.57 -19.34
C ILE A 113 -13.61 -17.98 -19.63
N ARG A 114 -14.07 -18.72 -18.60
CA ARG A 114 -14.56 -20.09 -18.79
C ARG A 114 -15.76 -20.07 -19.73
N ASN A 115 -15.91 -21.09 -20.56
CA ASN A 115 -17.00 -21.23 -21.54
C ASN A 115 -17.09 -20.16 -22.66
N ALA A 116 -16.30 -19.09 -22.61
CA ALA A 116 -16.22 -18.11 -23.69
C ALA A 116 -15.23 -18.58 -24.77
N GLN A 117 -15.60 -18.38 -26.03
CA GLN A 117 -14.66 -18.58 -27.15
C GLN A 117 -13.75 -17.35 -27.27
N PRO A 118 -12.54 -17.46 -27.85
CA PRO A 118 -11.63 -16.31 -27.98
C PRO A 118 -12.27 -15.07 -28.64
N LYS A 119 -13.14 -15.27 -29.64
CA LYS A 119 -13.91 -14.19 -30.30
C LYS A 119 -14.99 -13.52 -29.44
N ASP A 120 -15.39 -14.17 -28.35
CA ASP A 120 -16.44 -13.72 -27.42
C ASP A 120 -15.84 -13.16 -26.12
N ILE A 121 -14.51 -12.96 -26.09
CA ILE A 121 -13.75 -12.32 -25.01
C ILE A 121 -13.25 -10.99 -25.55
N VAL A 122 -13.58 -9.91 -24.87
CA VAL A 122 -13.10 -8.55 -25.14
C VAL A 122 -12.10 -8.18 -24.06
N ILE A 123 -10.88 -7.83 -24.46
CA ILE A 123 -9.84 -7.33 -23.57
C ILE A 123 -9.68 -5.84 -23.87
N GLN A 124 -9.92 -4.99 -22.88
CA GLN A 124 -9.71 -3.55 -22.97
C GLN A 124 -8.36 -3.19 -22.37
N LEU A 125 -7.49 -2.61 -23.18
CA LEU A 125 -6.16 -2.14 -22.80
C LEU A 125 -6.26 -0.77 -22.10
N GLN A 126 -5.18 -0.36 -21.43
CA GLN A 126 -5.12 0.93 -20.72
C GLN A 126 -5.34 2.14 -21.66
N ASP A 127 -4.89 2.04 -22.91
CA ASP A 127 -5.06 3.06 -23.94
C ASP A 127 -6.49 3.13 -24.53
N GLY A 128 -7.40 2.26 -24.06
CA GLY A 128 -8.79 2.17 -24.50
C GLY A 128 -9.01 1.28 -25.73
N ARG A 129 -7.96 0.71 -26.33
CA ARG A 129 -8.12 -0.27 -27.42
C ARG A 129 -8.77 -1.55 -26.91
N GLN A 130 -9.62 -2.14 -27.76
CA GLN A 130 -10.23 -3.44 -27.52
C GLN A 130 -9.62 -4.47 -28.44
N VAL A 131 -9.20 -5.60 -27.87
CA VAL A 131 -8.61 -6.71 -28.60
C VAL A 131 -9.28 -8.03 -28.21
N HIS A 132 -9.30 -8.96 -29.15
CA HIS A 132 -9.70 -10.34 -28.89
C HIS A 132 -8.46 -11.23 -28.81
N PRO A 133 -8.39 -12.15 -27.84
CA PRO A 133 -7.25 -13.06 -27.75
C PRO A 133 -7.19 -13.98 -28.97
N ALA A 134 -5.98 -14.26 -29.44
CA ALA A 134 -5.75 -15.21 -30.53
C ALA A 134 -5.98 -16.66 -30.09
N GLN A 135 -5.62 -16.95 -28.83
CA GLN A 135 -5.75 -18.26 -28.21
C GLN A 135 -5.92 -18.11 -26.70
N LYS A 136 -6.60 -19.06 -26.07
CA LYS A 136 -6.74 -19.15 -24.62
C LYS A 136 -6.33 -20.54 -24.14
N TRP A 137 -5.81 -20.60 -22.92
CA TRP A 137 -5.57 -21.81 -22.14
C TRP A 137 -6.10 -21.59 -20.73
N ASP A 138 -6.66 -22.61 -20.11
CA ASP A 138 -7.15 -22.54 -18.74
C ASP A 138 -6.83 -23.84 -17.99
N ASP A 139 -6.58 -23.70 -16.69
CA ASP A 139 -6.39 -24.80 -15.75
C ASP A 139 -7.52 -24.79 -14.72
N GLU A 140 -8.28 -25.90 -14.67
CA GLU A 140 -9.42 -26.04 -13.79
C GLU A 140 -9.02 -26.17 -12.31
N LYS A 141 -7.85 -26.74 -12.01
CA LYS A 141 -7.44 -26.99 -10.62
C LYS A 141 -7.00 -25.73 -9.89
N THR A 142 -6.33 -24.81 -10.59
CA THR A 142 -5.79 -23.57 -10.00
C THR A 142 -6.67 -22.34 -10.23
N ASP A 143 -7.73 -22.47 -11.04
CA ASP A 143 -8.54 -21.34 -11.51
C ASP A 143 -7.70 -20.26 -12.22
N VAL A 144 -6.66 -20.66 -12.96
CA VAL A 144 -5.80 -19.75 -13.74
C VAL A 144 -6.07 -19.92 -15.23
N ALA A 145 -6.03 -18.82 -15.98
CA ALA A 145 -6.07 -18.82 -17.43
C ALA A 145 -5.08 -17.84 -18.04
N VAL A 146 -4.63 -18.18 -19.25
CA VAL A 146 -3.68 -17.41 -20.04
C VAL A 146 -4.26 -17.20 -21.43
N MET A 147 -4.14 -16.00 -21.96
CA MET A 147 -4.61 -15.64 -23.30
C MET A 147 -3.49 -15.00 -24.11
N ARG A 148 -3.25 -15.43 -25.34
CA ARG A 148 -2.26 -14.78 -26.22
C ARG A 148 -2.89 -13.56 -26.87
N LEU A 149 -2.23 -12.41 -26.75
CA LEU A 149 -2.63 -11.21 -27.48
C LEU A 149 -2.11 -11.27 -28.93
N PRO A 150 -2.90 -10.84 -29.93
CA PRO A 150 -2.43 -10.73 -31.31
C PRO A 150 -1.58 -9.47 -31.55
N VAL A 151 -1.53 -8.55 -30.59
CA VAL A 151 -0.78 -7.28 -30.67
C VAL A 151 0.59 -7.42 -30.01
N THR A 152 1.55 -6.66 -30.53
CA THR A 152 2.93 -6.59 -29.99
C THR A 152 3.15 -5.35 -29.13
N ASP A 153 2.34 -4.30 -29.35
CA ASP A 153 2.37 -3.02 -28.64
C ASP A 153 1.24 -2.94 -27.60
N VAL A 154 1.61 -2.70 -26.35
CA VAL A 154 0.73 -2.57 -25.18
C VAL A 154 1.22 -1.46 -24.27
#